data_AF-A0A6G3RF53-F1
#
_entry.id   AF-A0A6G3RF53-F1
#
_cell.length_a   1.000
_cell.length_b   1.000
_cell.length_c   1.000
_cell.angle_alpha   90.00
_cell.angle_beta   90.00
_cell.angle_gamma   90.00
#
_symmetry.space_group_name_H-M   'P 1'
#
loop_
_entity.id
_entity.type
_entity.pdbx_description
1 polymer ?
#
loop_
_entity_poly.entity_id
_entity_poly.type
_entity_poly.pdbx_seq_one_letter_code
_entity_poly.pdbx_strand_id
1 'polypeptide(L)'
;RPRRTTVLGPPDAPVADVLAQDPAACPLVVEAARGGAASLQVRPEDPDAFGRDASGAHVLVRAEVTSLLCVPLTVRTHAPVEGVLTLFRSGARLAFSLAEARAVDVMSRHIALAVRRSVRPRPS
;
A
#
# COMPACT_ATOMS: atom_id res chain seq x y z
N ARG A 1 2.71 3.63 15.97
CA ARG A 1 1.67 4.17 15.04
C ARG A 1 2.22 4.04 13.63
N PRO A 2 1.45 3.54 12.65
CA PRO A 2 1.93 3.44 11.28
C PRO A 2 2.25 4.85 10.74
N ARG A 3 3.27 4.94 9.90
CA ARG A 3 3.65 6.18 9.18
C ARG A 3 3.93 5.82 7.73
N ARG A 4 3.50 6.68 6.82
CA ARG A 4 3.80 6.55 5.39
C ARG A 4 5.22 7.08 5.14
N THR A 5 6.10 6.21 4.66
CA THR A 5 7.53 6.50 4.49
C THR A 5 7.88 7.02 3.10
N THR A 6 7.23 6.45 2.09
CA THR A 6 7.47 6.73 0.68
C THR A 6 6.17 6.63 -0.10
N VAL A 7 6.00 7.53 -1.06
CA VAL A 7 4.98 7.45 -2.12
C VAL A 7 5.66 7.82 -3.43
N LEU A 8 5.43 7.01 -4.46
CA LEU A 8 5.98 7.23 -5.80
C LEU A 8 4.82 7.20 -6.80
N GLY A 9 4.93 8.01 -7.85
CA GLY A 9 3.93 8.07 -8.91
C GLY A 9 4.44 8.86 -10.12
N PRO A 10 3.71 8.79 -11.25
CA PRO A 10 3.95 9.67 -12.39
C PRO A 10 3.75 11.15 -12.02
N PRO A 11 4.19 12.11 -12.86
CA PRO A 11 4.12 13.55 -12.57
C PRO A 11 2.76 14.06 -12.12
N ASP A 12 1.67 13.53 -12.69
CA ASP A 12 0.30 13.99 -12.41
C ASP A 12 -0.38 13.20 -11.28
N ALA A 13 0.31 12.25 -10.65
CA ALA A 13 -0.27 11.50 -9.54
C ALA A 13 -0.32 12.36 -8.26
N PRO A 14 -1.33 12.17 -7.38
CA PRO A 14 -1.48 12.93 -6.14
C PRO A 14 -0.51 12.44 -5.05
N VAL A 15 0.80 12.41 -5.35
CA VAL A 15 1.85 11.84 -4.48
C VAL A 15 1.90 12.57 -3.15
N ALA A 16 1.85 13.90 -3.15
CA ALA A 16 1.91 14.71 -1.93
C ALA A 16 0.69 14.49 -1.03
N ASP A 17 -0.51 14.40 -1.62
CA ASP A 17 -1.75 14.17 -0.88
C ASP A 17 -1.75 12.79 -0.22
N VAL A 18 -1.35 11.76 -0.97
CA VAL A 18 -1.22 10.39 -0.45
C VAL A 18 -0.14 10.35 0.63
N LEU A 19 0.99 11.04 0.45
CA LEU A 19 2.07 11.07 1.44
C LEU A 19 1.63 11.74 2.75
N ALA A 20 0.83 12.80 2.67
CA ALA A 20 0.33 13.55 3.82
C ALA A 20 -0.79 12.84 4.59
N GLN A 21 -1.53 11.93 3.94
CA GLN A 21 -2.60 11.18 4.58
C GLN A 21 -2.06 10.32 5.75
N ASP A 22 -2.88 10.13 6.78
CA ASP A 22 -2.57 9.20 7.87
C ASP A 22 -2.85 7.75 7.47
N PRO A 23 -1.86 6.84 7.41
CA PRO A 23 -2.09 5.44 7.08
C PRO A 23 -2.95 4.69 8.10
N ALA A 24 -3.10 5.20 9.34
CA ALA A 24 -4.03 4.63 10.31
C ALA A 24 -5.50 4.90 9.95
N ALA A 25 -5.77 5.88 9.08
CA ALA A 25 -7.09 6.20 8.57
C ALA A 25 -7.43 5.48 7.25
N CYS A 26 -6.60 4.52 6.82
CA CYS A 26 -6.80 3.75 5.59
C CYS A 26 -7.24 2.31 5.93
N PRO A 27 -8.54 1.96 5.80
CA PRO A 27 -9.06 0.65 6.17
C PRO A 27 -8.27 -0.53 5.57
N LEU A 28 -8.04 -0.53 4.26
CA LEU A 28 -7.30 -1.60 3.58
C LEU A 28 -5.85 -1.75 4.05
N VAL A 29 -5.20 -0.65 4.44
CA VAL A 29 -3.83 -0.70 4.98
C VAL A 29 -3.83 -1.32 6.37
N VAL A 30 -4.78 -0.93 7.21
CA VAL A 30 -4.95 -1.46 8.58
C VAL A 30 -5.29 -2.95 8.53
N GLU A 31 -6.18 -3.36 7.63
CA GLU A 31 -6.56 -4.75 7.43
C GLU A 31 -5.38 -5.61 6.96
N ALA A 32 -4.64 -5.16 5.95
CA ALA A 32 -3.44 -5.87 5.49
C ALA A 32 -2.38 -5.99 6.60
N ALA A 33 -2.17 -4.92 7.38
CA ALA A 33 -1.23 -4.92 8.50
C ALA A 33 -1.65 -5.88 9.63
N ARG A 34 -2.95 -6.03 9.89
CA ARG A 34 -3.47 -6.91 10.95
C ARG A 34 -3.57 -8.37 10.49
N GLY A 35 -4.08 -8.60 9.29
CA GLY A 35 -4.38 -9.93 8.76
C GLY A 35 -3.16 -10.63 8.17
N GLY A 36 -2.13 -9.88 7.74
CA GLY A 36 -0.94 -10.46 7.11
C GLY A 36 -1.21 -11.11 5.75
N ALA A 37 -2.36 -10.82 5.13
CA ALA A 37 -2.73 -11.29 3.80
C ALA A 37 -2.77 -10.13 2.80
N ALA A 38 -2.41 -10.43 1.55
CA ALA A 38 -2.56 -9.49 0.44
C ALA A 38 -4.05 -9.30 0.07
N SER A 39 -4.41 -8.10 -0.34
CA SER A 39 -5.76 -7.74 -0.80
C SER A 39 -5.68 -7.09 -2.17
N LEU A 40 -6.31 -7.71 -3.16
CA LEU A 40 -6.46 -7.19 -4.52
C LEU A 40 -7.89 -6.70 -4.72
N GLN A 41 -8.03 -5.42 -5.04
CA GLN A 41 -9.31 -4.77 -5.34
C GLN A 41 -9.32 -4.40 -6.83
N VAL A 42 -10.31 -4.91 -7.55
CA VAL A 42 -10.58 -4.56 -8.95
C VAL A 42 -11.80 -3.67 -8.96
N ARG A 43 -11.67 -2.43 -9.47
CA ARG A 43 -12.70 -1.40 -9.42
C ARG A 43 -13.31 -1.27 -8.01
N PRO A 44 -12.54 -0.77 -7.03
CA PRO A 44 -13.00 -0.68 -5.65
C PRO A 44 -14.37 0.01 -5.57
N GLU A 45 -15.37 -0.69 -5.02
CA GLU A 45 -16.73 -0.17 -4.93
C GLU A 45 -16.90 0.85 -3.80
N ASP A 46 -16.14 0.66 -2.71
CA ASP A 46 -16.10 1.57 -1.58
C ASP A 46 -15.02 2.65 -1.79
N PRO A 47 -15.40 3.93 -1.99
CA PRO A 47 -14.45 5.03 -2.16
C PRO A 47 -13.70 5.37 -0.85
N ASP A 48 -14.20 4.96 0.31
CA ASP A 48 -13.56 5.16 1.62
C ASP A 48 -12.57 4.03 1.97
N ALA A 49 -12.42 3.00 1.13
CA ALA A 49 -11.54 1.85 1.41
C ALA A 49 -10.05 2.22 1.61
N PHE A 50 -9.63 3.36 1.06
CA PHE A 50 -8.30 3.95 1.31
C PHE A 50 -8.36 5.29 2.07
N GLY A 51 -9.54 5.67 2.55
CA GLY A 51 -9.78 6.91 3.27
C GLY A 51 -9.69 8.17 2.41
N ARG A 52 -9.53 9.29 3.10
CA ARG A 52 -9.60 10.65 2.54
C ARG A 52 -8.27 11.38 2.70
N ASP A 53 -8.04 12.38 1.85
CA ASP A 53 -6.90 13.28 1.96
C ASP A 53 -7.18 14.44 2.93
N ALA A 54 -6.24 15.39 3.02
CA ALA A 54 -6.35 16.56 3.88
C ALA A 54 -7.50 17.53 3.50
N SER A 55 -8.01 17.47 2.26
CA SER A 55 -9.18 18.24 1.82
C SER A 55 -10.50 17.53 2.15
N GLY A 56 -10.45 16.28 2.61
CA GLY A 56 -11.63 15.44 2.85
C GLY A 56 -12.12 14.68 1.62
N ALA A 57 -11.42 14.80 0.48
CA ALA A 57 -11.73 14.07 -0.74
C ALA A 57 -11.24 12.62 -0.67
N HIS A 58 -11.97 11.71 -1.31
CA HIS A 58 -11.59 10.29 -1.37
C HIS A 58 -10.31 10.10 -2.18
N VAL A 59 -9.30 9.47 -1.57
CA VAL A 59 -8.00 9.26 -2.23
C VAL A 59 -8.15 8.41 -3.48
N LEU A 60 -8.98 7.36 -3.43
CA LEU A 60 -9.20 6.48 -4.59
C LEU A 60 -9.81 7.21 -5.78
N VAL A 61 -10.72 8.16 -5.52
CA VAL A 61 -11.34 8.96 -6.57
C VAL A 61 -10.34 9.96 -7.15
N ARG A 62 -9.61 10.70 -6.30
CA ARG A 62 -8.62 11.69 -6.76
C ARG A 62 -7.45 11.08 -7.51
N ALA A 63 -7.02 9.89 -7.11
CA ALA A 63 -5.98 9.15 -7.83
C ALA A 63 -6.55 8.35 -9.02
N GLU A 64 -7.83 8.48 -9.35
CA GLU A 64 -8.51 7.75 -10.44
C GLU A 64 -8.23 6.23 -10.41
N VAL A 65 -8.24 5.65 -9.21
CA VAL A 65 -7.81 4.27 -8.98
C VAL A 65 -8.85 3.31 -9.56
N THR A 66 -8.42 2.49 -10.51
CA THR A 66 -9.23 1.44 -11.12
C THR A 66 -8.86 0.05 -10.62
N SER A 67 -7.67 -0.11 -10.04
CA SER A 67 -7.27 -1.33 -9.33
C SER A 67 -6.24 -1.02 -8.24
N LEU A 68 -6.33 -1.71 -7.12
CA LEU A 68 -5.50 -1.51 -5.95
C LEU A 68 -4.99 -2.86 -5.43
N LEU A 69 -3.71 -2.92 -5.07
CA LEU A 69 -3.12 -4.07 -4.41
C LEU A 69 -2.45 -3.63 -3.11
N CYS A 70 -2.88 -4.19 -1.99
CA CYS A 70 -2.24 -4.03 -0.67
C CYS A 70 -1.52 -5.33 -0.31
N VAL A 71 -0.21 -5.26 -0.04
CA VAL A 71 0.62 -6.41 0.31
C VAL A 71 1.35 -6.16 1.63
N PRO A 72 1.14 -6.99 2.66
CA PRO A 72 1.89 -6.88 3.90
C PRO A 72 3.33 -7.32 3.71
N LEU A 73 4.25 -6.59 4.36
CA LEU A 73 5.68 -6.85 4.31
C LEU A 73 6.07 -7.74 5.50
N THR A 74 6.28 -9.04 5.26
CA THR A 74 6.71 -10.00 6.28
C THR A 74 8.05 -10.64 5.91
N VAL A 75 8.95 -10.80 6.87
CA VAL A 75 10.29 -11.37 6.61
C VAL A 75 10.24 -12.91 6.45
N ARG A 76 9.29 -13.55 7.13
CA ARG A 76 9.02 -14.99 7.11
C ARG A 76 7.52 -15.21 7.29
N THR A 77 7.03 -16.39 6.88
CA THR A 77 5.66 -16.83 7.16
C THR A 77 5.38 -16.74 8.67
N HIS A 78 4.22 -16.17 9.04
CA HIS A 78 3.79 -15.91 10.42
C HIS A 78 4.67 -14.93 11.23
N ALA A 79 5.63 -14.24 10.62
CA ALA A 79 6.33 -13.15 11.28
C ALA A 79 5.42 -11.91 11.41
N PRO A 80 5.72 -11.00 12.36
CA PRO A 80 5.06 -9.71 12.41
C PRO A 80 5.16 -8.95 11.08
N VAL A 81 4.10 -8.21 10.75
CA VAL A 81 4.07 -7.33 9.58
C VAL A 81 4.93 -6.09 9.88
N GLU A 82 5.98 -5.89 9.10
CA GLU A 82 6.92 -4.77 9.24
C GLU A 82 6.39 -3.48 8.57
N GLY A 83 5.42 -3.63 7.67
CA GLY A 83 4.78 -2.53 6.94
C GLY A 83 3.83 -3.04 5.87
N VAL A 84 3.25 -2.14 5.07
CA VAL A 84 2.37 -2.50 3.95
C VAL A 84 2.84 -1.76 2.71
N LEU A 85 2.97 -2.49 1.60
CA LEU A 85 3.14 -1.92 0.27
C LEU A 85 1.77 -1.82 -0.39
N THR A 86 1.38 -0.61 -0.78
CA THR A 86 0.18 -0.39 -1.58
C THR A 86 0.57 0.05 -2.99
N LEU A 87 -0.04 -0.58 -4.00
CA LEU A 87 0.09 -0.20 -5.39
C LEU A 87 -1.27 0.24 -5.93
N PHE A 88 -1.30 1.41 -6.57
CA PHE A 88 -2.44 1.86 -7.33
C PHE A 88 -2.19 1.70 -8.81
N ARG A 89 -3.25 1.37 -9.51
CA ARG A 89 -3.34 1.45 -10.95
C ARG A 89 -4.49 2.38 -11.29
N SER A 90 -4.19 3.40 -12.07
CA SER A 90 -5.09 4.51 -12.34
C SER A 90 -5.39 4.68 -13.83
N GLY A 91 -6.54 5.28 -14.12
CA GLY A 91 -7.03 5.55 -15.47
C GLY A 91 -7.34 4.28 -16.27
N ALA A 92 -7.22 4.35 -17.60
CA ALA A 92 -7.62 3.29 -18.55
C ALA A 92 -6.72 2.03 -18.56
N ARG A 93 -5.98 1.76 -17.49
CA ARG A 93 -5.10 0.57 -17.40
C ARG A 93 -5.91 -0.65 -16.94
N LEU A 94 -5.59 -1.83 -17.49
CA LEU A 94 -6.18 -3.11 -17.05
C LEU A 94 -5.93 -3.34 -15.57
N ALA A 95 -6.82 -4.00 -14.83
CA ALA A 95 -6.58 -4.31 -13.41
C ALA A 95 -5.32 -5.16 -13.19
N PHE A 96 -4.77 -5.18 -11.97
CA PHE A 96 -3.70 -6.12 -11.64
C PHE A 96 -4.19 -7.56 -11.82
N SER A 97 -3.41 -8.36 -12.53
CA SER A 97 -3.62 -9.80 -12.65
C SER A 97 -3.18 -10.54 -11.40
N LEU A 98 -3.62 -11.79 -11.26
CA LEU A 98 -3.15 -12.67 -10.17
C LEU A 98 -1.64 -12.95 -10.28
N ALA A 99 -1.10 -13.02 -11.50
CA ALA A 99 0.34 -13.22 -11.72
C ALA A 99 1.15 -12.02 -11.23
N GLU A 100 0.70 -10.80 -11.52
CA GLU A 100 1.31 -9.58 -10.98
C GLU A 100 1.20 -9.53 -9.45
N ALA A 101 0.03 -9.85 -8.90
CA ALA A 101 -0.16 -9.90 -7.45
C ALA A 101 0.81 -10.91 -6.79
N ARG A 102 1.00 -12.07 -7.40
CA ARG A 102 1.98 -13.08 -6.94
C ARG A 102 3.42 -12.59 -7.06
N ALA A 103 3.77 -11.89 -8.13
CA ALA A 103 5.11 -11.33 -8.28
C ALA A 103 5.40 -10.30 -7.17
N VAL A 104 4.44 -9.42 -6.86
CA VAL A 104 4.56 -8.45 -5.77
C VAL A 104 4.64 -9.14 -4.41
N ASP A 105 3.86 -10.19 -4.17
CA ASP A 105 3.95 -11.02 -2.96
C ASP A 105 5.36 -11.61 -2.77
N VAL A 106 5.98 -12.13 -3.82
CA VAL A 106 7.37 -12.63 -3.76
C VAL A 106 8.38 -11.51 -3.49
N MET A 107 8.19 -10.34 -4.11
CA MET A 107 9.05 -9.16 -3.86
C MET A 107 8.90 -8.61 -2.44
N SER A 108 7.70 -8.71 -1.85
CA SER A 108 7.37 -8.16 -0.53
C SER A 108 8.34 -8.62 0.56
N ARG A 109 8.79 -9.89 0.51
CA ARG A 109 9.75 -10.45 1.46
C ARG A 109 11.11 -9.75 1.42
N HIS A 110 11.57 -9.42 0.22
CA HIS A 110 12.85 -8.71 0.03
C HIS A 110 12.74 -7.26 0.50
N ILE A 111 11.60 -6.62 0.23
CA ILE A 111 11.29 -5.28 0.72
C ILE A 111 11.21 -5.28 2.26
N ALA A 112 10.57 -6.28 2.87
CA ALA A 112 10.48 -6.43 4.32
C ALA A 112 11.88 -6.52 4.97
N LEU A 113 12.81 -7.26 4.36
CA LEU A 113 14.19 -7.34 4.82
C LEU A 113 14.92 -5.99 4.76
N ALA A 114 14.68 -5.21 3.70
CA ALA A 114 15.26 -3.87 3.56
C ALA A 114 14.69 -2.89 4.61
N VAL A 115 13.36 -2.88 4.79
CA VAL A 115 12.68 -2.05 5.80
C VAL A 115 13.15 -2.39 7.21
N ARG A 116 13.26 -3.67 7.56
CA ARG A 116 13.72 -4.06 8.89
C ARG A 116 15.15 -3.58 9.20
N ARG A 117 16.02 -3.54 8.19
CA ARG A 117 17.41 -3.03 8.31
C ARG A 117 17.48 -1.51 8.42
N SER A 118 16.55 -0.78 7.82
CA SER A 118 16.50 0.69 7.97
C SER A 118 15.91 1.12 9.31
N VAL A 119 14.98 0.34 9.87
CA VAL A 119 14.38 0.60 11.20
C VAL A 119 15.31 0.17 12.34
N ARG A 120 16.08 -0.90 12.19
CA ARG A 120 17.13 -1.30 13.15
C ARG A 120 18.51 -0.96 12.58
N PRO A 121 19.08 0.21 12.88
CA PRO A 121 20.46 0.48 12.50
C PRO A 121 21.38 -0.61 13.06
N ARG A 122 22.35 -1.05 12.26
CA ARG A 122 23.37 -2.02 12.70
C ARG A 122 24.06 -1.47 13.96
N PRO A 123 24.29 -2.29 15.00
CA PRO A 123 25.24 -1.90 16.04
C PRO A 123 26.60 -1.74 15.36
N SER A 124 27.20 -0.55 15.54
CA SER A 124 28.56 -0.20 15.15
C SER A 124 29.58 -1.10 15.83
#